data_AF-A0A370DR08-F1
#
_entry.id   AF-A0A370DR08-F1
#
_cell.length_a   1.000
_cell.length_b   1.000
_cell.length_c   1.000
_cell.angle_alpha   90.00
_cell.angle_beta   90.00
_cell.angle_gamma   90.00
#
_symmetry.space_group_name_H-M   'P 1'
#
loop_
_entity.id
_entity.type
_entity.pdbx_description
1 polymer ?
#
loop_
_entity_poly.entity_id
_entity_poly.type
_entity_poly.pdbx_seq_one_letter_code
_entity_poly.pdbx_strand_id
1 'polypeptide(L)'
;MMMRVIMMLFILLPGLSHALNIENGKRINRTCALCHGDYGQGTPGTLSPRLAGLPASYLAKELRYYRSGERTYAPMVIASSIRKMTDEDIVDISEYLAGVDLRNLNLPKIPKYENGNMGQGEKIFKQECKGCHKRTGLGKAKKGIPPVAGQYGSYIFGQIKKFQTKKRHHDDDPEDDTFDEYDDSELDNIIAYLTNLPAHAPLTAAEKFTIDTVGMAGMAGEESMAGMVSGKETSLKGMDGSDEKVFITGRFRVTPMGEIVLIPVHQDMRSIAGLSGDFKITPTGILFIQN
;
A
#
# COMPACT_ATOMS: atom_id res chain seq x y z
N MET A 1 45.69 7.69 54.73
CA MET A 1 45.88 8.60 53.58
C MET A 1 44.99 8.10 52.45
N MET A 2 43.90 8.82 52.18
CA MET A 2 42.84 8.44 51.23
C MET A 2 43.34 8.50 49.79
N MET A 3 43.30 7.38 49.05
CA MET A 3 43.43 7.38 47.59
C MET A 3 42.01 7.32 47.01
N ARG A 4 41.56 8.44 46.43
CA ARG A 4 40.23 8.62 45.85
C ARG A 4 40.08 7.76 44.58
N VAL A 5 39.20 6.78 44.62
CA VAL A 5 38.70 6.07 43.44
C VAL A 5 37.69 6.98 42.74
N ILE A 6 38.08 7.60 41.63
CA ILE A 6 37.16 8.36 40.77
C ILE A 6 36.42 7.34 39.91
N MET A 7 35.24 6.94 40.35
CA MET A 7 34.30 6.13 39.58
C MET A 7 33.65 7.03 38.53
N MET A 8 34.18 7.00 37.29
CA MET A 8 33.55 7.66 36.14
C MET A 8 32.23 6.96 35.83
N LEU A 9 31.13 7.54 36.31
CA LEU A 9 29.78 7.14 35.97
C LEU A 9 29.52 7.53 34.50
N PHE A 10 29.66 6.58 33.58
CA PHE A 10 29.16 6.72 32.21
C PHE A 10 27.63 6.84 32.29
N ILE A 11 27.12 8.07 32.25
CA ILE A 11 25.70 8.34 32.03
C ILE A 11 25.43 7.91 30.59
N LEU A 12 24.93 6.68 30.42
CA LEU A 12 24.22 6.25 29.22
C LEU A 12 22.98 7.15 29.10
N LEU A 13 23.11 8.29 28.42
CA LEU A 13 21.94 8.99 27.92
C LEU A 13 21.23 8.00 27.00
N PRO A 14 20.00 7.55 27.33
CA PRO A 14 19.21 6.81 26.37
C PRO A 14 19.07 7.73 25.19
N GLY A 15 19.61 7.33 24.03
CA GLY A 15 19.38 8.05 22.79
C GLY A 15 17.88 8.27 22.67
N LEU A 16 17.46 9.52 22.48
CA LEU A 16 16.06 9.88 22.22
C LEU A 16 15.61 9.10 20.97
N SER A 17 15.06 7.91 21.18
CA SER A 17 14.33 7.19 20.17
C SER A 17 13.11 8.05 19.85
N HIS A 18 13.18 8.78 18.74
CA HIS A 18 12.04 9.54 18.26
C HIS A 18 10.93 8.54 17.92
N ALA A 19 9.77 8.72 18.56
CA ALA A 19 8.61 7.87 18.32
C ALA A 19 8.05 8.14 16.92
N LEU A 20 7.65 7.07 16.23
CA LEU A 20 6.99 7.12 14.93
C LEU A 20 5.77 8.06 14.95
N ASN A 21 5.68 8.99 14.00
CA ASN A 21 4.59 9.96 13.90
C ASN A 21 3.80 9.83 12.58
N ILE A 22 2.77 9.00 12.62
CA ILE A 22 1.88 8.75 11.47
C ILE A 22 1.14 10.02 11.00
N GLU A 23 0.81 10.95 11.91
CA GLU A 23 0.16 12.21 11.53
C GLU A 23 1.11 13.15 10.76
N ASN A 24 2.40 13.14 11.11
CA ASN A 24 3.42 13.81 10.30
C ASN A 24 3.52 13.18 8.91
N GLY A 25 3.52 11.85 8.83
CA GLY A 25 3.48 11.11 7.56
C GLY A 25 2.28 11.49 6.69
N LYS A 26 1.07 11.53 7.26
CA LYS A 26 -0.16 12.01 6.58
C LYS A 26 -0.02 13.44 6.07
N ARG A 27 0.57 14.33 6.88
CA ARG A 27 0.79 15.73 6.52
C ARG A 27 1.74 15.84 5.32
N ILE A 28 2.85 15.12 5.33
CA ILE A 28 3.82 15.06 4.23
C ILE A 28 3.17 14.50 2.95
N ASN A 29 2.33 13.47 3.09
CA ASN A 29 1.67 12.83 1.96
C ASN A 29 0.80 13.78 1.15
N ARG A 30 0.31 14.89 1.72
CA ARG A 30 -0.44 15.91 0.95
C ARG A 30 0.35 16.45 -0.24
N THR A 31 1.67 16.57 -0.09
CA THR A 31 2.57 16.95 -1.19
C THR A 31 2.80 15.80 -2.16
N CYS A 32 2.97 14.58 -1.65
CA CYS A 32 3.15 13.37 -2.48
C CYS A 32 1.90 13.07 -3.34
N ALA A 33 0.72 13.34 -2.78
CA ALA A 33 -0.58 13.08 -3.40
C ALA A 33 -0.81 13.87 -4.69
N LEU A 34 -0.13 15.00 -4.88
CA LEU A 34 -0.20 15.79 -6.11
C LEU A 34 0.18 14.98 -7.36
N CYS A 35 1.03 13.97 -7.20
CA CYS A 35 1.43 13.08 -8.29
C CYS A 35 0.96 11.64 -8.04
N HIS A 36 1.01 11.15 -6.80
CA HIS A 36 0.74 9.75 -6.48
C HIS A 36 -0.73 9.49 -6.04
N GLY A 37 -1.59 10.51 -6.04
CA GLY A 37 -2.96 10.42 -5.55
C GLY A 37 -3.06 10.43 -4.02
N ASP A 38 -4.25 10.71 -3.50
CA ASP A 38 -4.51 10.94 -2.07
C ASP A 38 -3.97 9.86 -1.12
N TYR A 39 -3.89 8.62 -1.59
CA TYR A 39 -3.46 7.46 -0.83
C TYR A 39 -2.11 6.91 -1.30
N GLY A 40 -1.46 7.55 -2.28
CA GLY A 40 -0.32 6.97 -2.95
C GLY A 40 -0.70 5.84 -3.91
N GLN A 41 -1.94 5.80 -4.42
CA GLN A 41 -2.41 4.77 -5.34
C GLN A 41 -1.71 4.80 -6.72
N GLY A 42 -1.05 5.91 -7.03
CA GLY A 42 -0.38 6.22 -8.29
C GLY A 42 -1.35 6.64 -9.40
N THR A 43 -0.79 6.96 -10.57
CA THR A 43 -1.58 7.25 -11.78
C THR A 43 -1.02 6.47 -12.96
N PRO A 44 -1.83 6.13 -13.98
CA PRO A 44 -1.32 5.52 -15.20
C PRO A 44 -0.17 6.32 -15.82
N GLY A 45 0.83 5.60 -16.36
CA GLY A 45 2.02 6.19 -16.96
C GLY A 45 3.31 5.84 -16.20
N THR A 46 4.41 6.46 -16.62
CA THR A 46 5.77 6.15 -16.13
C THR A 46 6.19 6.99 -14.92
N LEU A 47 5.44 8.04 -14.60
CA LEU A 47 5.92 9.12 -13.72
C LEU A 47 5.54 8.92 -12.25
N SER A 48 4.33 8.42 -11.99
CA SER A 48 3.74 8.35 -10.65
C SER A 48 3.38 6.91 -10.27
N PRO A 49 4.36 6.12 -9.80
CA PRO A 49 4.09 4.76 -9.31
C PRO A 49 3.10 4.76 -8.15
N ARG A 50 2.47 3.61 -7.94
CA ARG A 50 1.83 3.29 -6.66
C ARG A 50 2.89 3.23 -5.55
N LEU A 51 2.66 3.95 -4.47
CA LEU A 51 3.42 3.93 -3.23
C LEU A 51 2.68 3.21 -2.10
N ALA A 52 1.34 3.23 -2.15
CA ALA A 52 0.46 2.57 -1.19
C ALA A 52 0.80 1.08 -1.03
N GLY A 53 1.01 0.65 0.22
CA GLY A 53 1.30 -0.74 0.57
C GLY A 53 2.71 -1.22 0.20
N LEU A 54 3.61 -0.33 -0.27
CA LEU A 54 5.02 -0.66 -0.39
C LEU A 54 5.66 -0.81 1.00
N PRO A 55 6.68 -1.68 1.18
CA PRO A 55 7.37 -1.81 2.46
C PRO A 55 7.97 -0.47 2.91
N ALA A 56 7.77 -0.09 4.18
CA ALA A 56 8.31 1.16 4.73
C ALA A 56 9.84 1.25 4.57
N SER A 57 10.56 0.15 4.78
CA SER A 57 12.02 0.11 4.56
C SER A 57 12.42 0.37 3.11
N TYR A 58 11.65 -0.13 2.14
CA TYR A 58 11.88 0.14 0.73
C TYR A 58 11.60 1.61 0.40
N LEU A 59 10.47 2.15 0.86
CA LEU A 59 10.13 3.57 0.67
C LEU A 59 11.20 4.49 1.25
N ALA A 60 11.63 4.24 2.49
CA ALA A 60 12.64 5.04 3.15
C ALA A 60 13.97 5.00 2.41
N LYS A 61 14.38 3.83 1.90
CA LYS A 61 15.58 3.66 1.08
C LYS A 61 15.49 4.49 -0.21
N GLU A 62 14.41 4.35 -0.97
CA GLU A 62 14.22 5.07 -2.22
C GLU A 62 14.17 6.60 -2.01
N LEU A 63 13.52 7.05 -0.94
CA LEU A 63 13.50 8.46 -0.55
C LEU A 63 14.90 8.98 -0.22
N ARG A 64 15.71 8.20 0.50
CA ARG A 64 17.12 8.55 0.78
C ARG A 64 17.94 8.63 -0.49
N TYR A 65 17.75 7.73 -1.46
CA TYR A 65 18.43 7.80 -2.76
C TYR A 65 18.06 9.05 -3.56
N TYR A 66 16.79 9.46 -3.53
CA TYR A 66 16.38 10.72 -4.12
C TYR A 66 16.95 11.94 -3.39
N ARG A 67 17.09 11.86 -2.06
CA ARG A 67 17.69 12.92 -1.23
C ARG A 67 19.19 13.07 -1.49
N SER A 68 19.94 11.95 -1.56
CA SER A 68 21.38 11.94 -1.82
C SER A 68 21.72 12.26 -3.28
N GLY A 69 20.82 11.90 -4.21
CA GLY A 69 21.02 12.05 -5.65
C GLY A 69 21.49 10.77 -6.34
N GLU A 70 21.63 9.66 -5.62
CA GLU A 70 21.86 8.33 -6.22
C GLU A 70 20.72 7.94 -7.16
N ARG A 71 19.48 8.32 -6.82
CA ARG A 71 18.33 8.25 -7.73
C ARG A 71 17.93 9.65 -8.15
N THR A 72 17.89 9.90 -9.45
CA THR A 72 17.54 11.21 -10.00
C THR A 72 16.23 11.16 -10.79
N TYR A 73 15.33 12.09 -10.46
CA TYR A 73 14.15 12.42 -11.25
C TYR A 73 13.65 13.80 -10.78
N ALA A 74 13.89 14.84 -11.58
CA ALA A 74 13.70 16.22 -11.15
C ALA A 74 12.27 16.51 -10.64
N PRO A 75 11.18 16.03 -11.29
CA PRO A 75 9.84 16.23 -10.76
C PRO A 75 9.64 15.66 -9.35
N MET A 76 10.15 14.45 -9.07
CA MET A 76 10.09 13.87 -7.73
C MET A 76 10.85 14.72 -6.72
N VAL A 77 12.10 15.07 -7.01
CA VAL A 77 12.98 15.79 -6.06
C VAL A 77 12.45 17.19 -5.74
N ILE A 78 11.95 17.90 -6.76
CA ILE A 78 11.46 19.28 -6.63
C ILE A 78 10.08 19.30 -5.96
N ALA A 79 9.11 18.53 -6.48
CA ALA A 79 7.73 18.59 -6.01
C ALA A 79 7.60 18.10 -4.56
N SER A 80 8.37 17.07 -4.17
CA SER A 80 8.36 16.57 -2.79
C SER A 80 9.16 17.43 -1.80
N SER A 81 10.04 18.32 -2.26
CA SER A 81 11.03 19.00 -1.41
C SER A 81 11.91 18.03 -0.59
N ILE A 82 12.17 16.82 -1.11
CA ILE A 82 12.85 15.75 -0.37
C ILE A 82 14.24 16.11 0.16
N ARG A 83 14.94 17.04 -0.49
CA ARG A 83 16.25 17.56 -0.02
C ARG A 83 16.16 18.26 1.34
N LYS A 84 14.97 18.66 1.78
CA LYS A 84 14.71 19.31 3.06
C LYS A 84 14.12 18.36 4.11
N MET A 85 13.80 17.12 3.74
CA MET A 85 13.23 16.14 4.67
C MET A 85 14.31 15.61 5.61
N THR A 86 13.98 15.60 6.90
CA THR A 86 14.76 14.92 7.94
C THR A 86 14.69 13.40 7.77
N ASP A 87 15.53 12.63 8.49
CA ASP A 87 15.39 11.17 8.48
C ASP A 87 14.09 10.72 9.12
N GLU A 88 13.62 11.46 10.13
CA GLU A 88 12.34 11.27 10.80
C GLU A 88 11.18 11.47 9.82
N ASP A 89 11.20 12.56 9.04
CA ASP A 89 10.18 12.81 8.00
C ASP A 89 10.11 11.65 6.99
N ILE A 90 11.27 11.13 6.57
CA ILE A 90 11.36 9.99 5.64
C ILE A 90 10.77 8.72 6.26
N VAL A 91 11.05 8.45 7.54
CA VAL A 91 10.48 7.29 8.23
C VAL A 91 8.97 7.45 8.37
N ASP A 92 8.48 8.60 8.84
CA ASP A 92 7.06 8.87 9.07
C ASP A 92 6.21 8.70 7.80
N ILE A 93 6.64 9.28 6.67
CA ILE A 93 5.92 9.14 5.39
C ILE A 93 5.95 7.70 4.87
N SER A 94 7.08 7.00 5.09
CA SER A 94 7.24 5.61 4.63
C SER A 94 6.33 4.66 5.38
N GLU A 95 6.23 4.80 6.70
CA GLU A 95 5.33 4.01 7.53
C GLU A 95 3.86 4.34 7.25
N TYR A 96 3.53 5.62 7.04
CA TYR A 96 2.18 6.00 6.64
C TYR A 96 1.76 5.32 5.31
N LEU A 97 2.58 5.43 4.26
CA LEU A 97 2.28 4.85 2.95
C LEU A 97 2.29 3.31 2.97
N ALA A 98 3.14 2.69 3.79
CA ALA A 98 3.15 1.25 3.99
C ALA A 98 1.89 0.73 4.68
N GLY A 99 1.32 1.53 5.60
CA GLY A 99 0.07 1.24 6.30
C GLY A 99 -1.20 1.41 5.45
N VAL A 100 -1.10 1.98 4.25
CA VAL A 100 -2.25 2.13 3.34
C VAL A 100 -2.73 0.76 2.85
N ASP A 101 -3.88 0.32 3.33
CA ASP A 101 -4.45 -0.99 2.96
C ASP A 101 -5.14 -0.93 1.59
N LEU A 102 -4.50 -1.55 0.60
CA LEU A 102 -4.99 -1.64 -0.78
C LEU A 102 -6.29 -2.43 -0.93
N ARG A 103 -6.65 -3.28 0.04
CA ARG A 103 -7.94 -3.97 0.04
C ARG A 103 -9.05 -2.99 0.36
N ASN A 104 -8.73 -2.04 1.24
CA ASN A 104 -9.62 -1.17 1.97
C ASN A 104 -10.03 0.11 1.25
N LEU A 105 -9.45 0.30 0.10
CA LEU A 105 -9.67 1.46 -0.72
C LEU A 105 -10.19 0.87 -2.02
N ASN A 106 -11.34 1.34 -2.50
CA ASN A 106 -11.83 1.02 -3.85
C ASN A 106 -10.91 1.72 -4.87
N LEU A 107 -9.62 1.41 -4.81
CA LEU A 107 -8.59 2.03 -5.62
C LEU A 107 -8.81 1.62 -7.05
N PRO A 108 -8.48 2.51 -8.00
CA PRO A 108 -8.49 2.17 -9.40
C PRO A 108 -7.73 0.87 -9.62
N LYS A 109 -8.40 -0.10 -10.28
CA LYS A 109 -7.69 -1.25 -10.84
C LYS A 109 -6.62 -0.70 -11.76
N ILE A 110 -5.40 -1.18 -11.60
CA ILE A 110 -4.33 -0.77 -12.48
C ILE A 110 -4.69 -1.26 -13.88
N PRO A 111 -4.61 -0.39 -14.91
CA PRO A 111 -4.86 -0.80 -16.28
C PRO A 111 -3.97 -1.98 -16.64
N LYS A 112 -4.57 -2.96 -17.32
CA LYS A 112 -3.80 -4.07 -17.86
C LYS A 112 -2.79 -3.54 -18.87
N TYR A 113 -1.62 -4.16 -18.88
CA TYR A 113 -0.61 -3.90 -19.89
C TYR A 113 -0.89 -4.82 -21.07
N GLU A 114 -1.41 -4.24 -22.15
CA GLU A 114 -1.92 -5.00 -23.31
C GLU A 114 -0.80 -5.44 -24.26
N ASN A 115 0.41 -4.90 -24.11
CA ASN A 115 1.57 -5.31 -24.90
C ASN A 115 2.12 -6.62 -24.32
N GLY A 116 2.32 -7.62 -25.16
CA GLY A 116 2.98 -8.87 -24.79
C GLY A 116 2.06 -10.05 -24.49
N ASN A 117 2.68 -11.21 -24.33
CA ASN A 117 2.06 -12.50 -24.09
C ASN A 117 2.18 -12.89 -22.61
N MET A 118 1.04 -12.86 -21.91
CA MET A 118 0.95 -13.21 -20.48
C MET A 118 1.50 -14.61 -20.16
N GLY A 119 1.29 -15.59 -21.03
CA GLY A 119 1.74 -16.97 -20.81
C GLY A 119 3.26 -17.12 -20.93
N GLN A 120 3.91 -16.35 -21.80
CA GLN A 120 5.36 -16.26 -21.85
C GLN A 120 5.92 -15.50 -20.64
N GLY A 121 5.30 -14.38 -20.28
CA GLY A 121 5.66 -13.60 -19.10
C GLY A 121 5.58 -14.40 -17.80
N GLU A 122 4.55 -15.23 -17.66
CA GLU A 122 4.41 -16.12 -16.50
C GLU A 122 5.57 -17.11 -16.39
N LYS A 123 6.03 -17.68 -17.51
CA LYS A 123 7.16 -18.62 -17.53
C LYS A 123 8.43 -17.93 -17.05
N ILE A 124 8.76 -16.78 -17.66
CA ILE A 124 9.95 -16.00 -17.31
C ILE A 124 9.90 -15.59 -15.84
N PHE A 125 8.78 -15.01 -15.38
CA PHE A 125 8.62 -14.57 -13.99
C PHE A 125 8.79 -15.72 -12.98
N LYS A 126 8.25 -16.90 -13.29
CA LYS A 126 8.39 -18.09 -12.44
C LYS A 126 9.79 -18.68 -12.46
N GLN A 127 10.59 -18.45 -13.49
CA GLN A 127 11.96 -18.96 -13.55
C GLN A 127 12.89 -17.99 -12.83
N GLU A 128 12.83 -16.71 -13.18
CA GLU A 128 13.85 -15.74 -12.82
C GLU A 128 13.44 -14.85 -11.65
N CYS A 129 12.20 -14.33 -11.63
CA CYS A 129 11.83 -13.26 -10.70
C CYS A 129 11.27 -13.76 -9.36
N LYS A 130 10.60 -14.93 -9.34
CA LYS A 130 9.85 -15.42 -8.17
C LYS A 130 10.74 -15.62 -6.94
N GLY A 131 12.04 -15.86 -7.13
CA GLY A 131 13.00 -16.12 -6.06
C GLY A 131 13.02 -14.97 -5.05
N CYS A 132 12.93 -13.74 -5.54
CA CYS A 132 12.89 -12.52 -4.74
C CYS A 132 11.47 -12.01 -4.54
N HIS A 133 10.69 -11.87 -5.61
CA HIS A 133 9.38 -11.21 -5.55
C HIS A 133 8.20 -12.10 -5.12
N LYS A 134 8.47 -13.38 -4.80
CA LYS A 134 7.49 -14.47 -4.60
C LYS A 134 6.69 -14.79 -5.86
N ARG A 135 6.10 -15.98 -5.89
CA ARG A 135 5.19 -16.42 -6.97
C ARG A 135 3.98 -15.50 -7.14
N THR A 136 3.57 -14.79 -6.09
CA THR A 136 2.45 -13.85 -6.12
C THR A 136 2.84 -12.45 -6.60
N GLY A 137 4.14 -12.15 -6.77
CA GLY A 137 4.62 -10.81 -7.09
C GLY A 137 4.47 -9.79 -5.94
N LEU A 138 4.08 -10.22 -4.73
CA LEU A 138 3.87 -9.33 -3.57
C LEU A 138 5.16 -9.00 -2.80
N GLY A 139 6.31 -9.47 -3.25
CA GLY A 139 7.59 -9.17 -2.61
C GLY A 139 7.78 -9.79 -1.23
N LYS A 140 8.86 -9.38 -0.56
CA LYS A 140 9.23 -9.80 0.80
C LYS A 140 9.51 -8.55 1.64
N ALA A 141 8.46 -7.99 2.25
CA ALA A 141 8.53 -6.75 3.02
C ALA A 141 9.66 -6.74 4.08
N LYS A 142 9.83 -7.83 4.85
CA LYS A 142 10.91 -7.97 5.84
C LYS A 142 12.33 -7.90 5.24
N LYS A 143 12.48 -8.13 3.94
CA LYS A 143 13.75 -8.02 3.20
C LYS A 143 13.83 -6.75 2.33
N GLY A 144 12.87 -5.83 2.45
CA GLY A 144 12.80 -4.65 1.60
C GLY A 144 12.53 -4.94 0.12
N ILE A 145 12.18 -6.18 -0.25
CA ILE A 145 11.88 -6.54 -1.64
C ILE A 145 10.45 -6.11 -1.94
N PRO A 146 10.23 -5.16 -2.86
CA PRO A 146 8.92 -4.56 -3.10
C PRO A 146 7.97 -5.51 -3.84
N PRO A 147 6.65 -5.30 -3.70
CA PRO A 147 5.69 -5.89 -4.62
C PRO A 147 5.88 -5.30 -6.03
N VAL A 148 5.83 -6.18 -7.02
CA VAL A 148 5.77 -5.86 -8.45
C VAL A 148 4.37 -6.11 -9.01
N ALA A 149 3.59 -6.98 -8.36
CA ALA A 149 2.16 -7.11 -8.58
C ALA A 149 1.45 -5.84 -8.10
N GLY A 150 0.47 -5.36 -8.87
CA GLY A 150 -0.25 -4.15 -8.51
C GLY A 150 0.57 -2.87 -8.61
N GLN A 151 1.57 -2.84 -9.49
CA GLN A 151 2.25 -1.61 -9.93
C GLN A 151 1.95 -1.34 -11.41
N TYR A 152 2.03 -0.08 -11.84
CA TYR A 152 1.78 0.31 -13.23
C TYR A 152 2.81 -0.29 -14.18
N GLY A 153 2.33 -0.95 -15.24
CA GLY A 153 3.21 -1.66 -16.18
C GLY A 153 4.25 -0.76 -16.85
N SER A 154 3.84 0.44 -17.30
CA SER A 154 4.74 1.42 -17.89
C SER A 154 5.79 1.95 -16.90
N TYR A 155 5.46 2.08 -15.61
CA TYR A 155 6.45 2.39 -14.58
C TYR A 155 7.49 1.26 -14.43
N ILE A 156 7.03 0.00 -14.37
CA ILE A 156 7.92 -1.17 -14.27
C ILE A 156 8.85 -1.22 -15.47
N PHE A 157 8.32 -1.10 -16.70
CA PHE A 157 9.10 -1.02 -17.92
C PHE A 157 10.20 0.04 -17.81
N GLY A 158 9.82 1.26 -17.43
CA GLY A 158 10.75 2.37 -17.27
C GLY A 158 11.81 2.16 -16.17
N GLN A 159 11.54 1.36 -15.13
CA GLN A 159 12.56 0.99 -14.16
C GLN A 159 13.52 -0.05 -14.74
N ILE A 160 13.02 -1.07 -15.44
CA ILE A 160 13.87 -2.09 -16.05
C ILE A 160 14.81 -1.47 -17.09
N LYS A 161 14.32 -0.54 -17.93
CA LYS A 161 15.20 0.20 -18.86
C LYS A 161 16.28 1.01 -18.13
N LYS A 162 16.01 1.51 -16.92
CA LYS A 162 17.02 2.20 -16.09
C LYS A 162 18.02 1.23 -15.48
N PHE A 163 17.61 0.01 -15.15
CA PHE A 163 18.52 -1.07 -14.74
C PHE A 163 19.43 -1.48 -15.90
N GLN A 164 18.89 -1.76 -17.09
CA GLN A 164 19.67 -2.09 -18.29
C GLN A 164 20.69 -1.00 -18.67
N THR A 165 20.35 0.28 -18.46
CA THR A 165 21.26 1.40 -18.76
C THR A 165 22.14 1.81 -17.59
N LYS A 166 22.10 1.06 -16.48
CA LYS A 166 22.79 1.34 -15.21
C LYS A 166 22.55 2.76 -14.65
N LYS A 167 21.47 3.44 -15.09
CA LYS A 167 20.99 4.71 -14.52
C LYS A 167 20.33 4.53 -13.15
N ARG A 168 20.03 3.28 -12.81
CA ARG A 168 19.62 2.79 -11.50
C ARG A 168 20.21 1.40 -11.34
N HIS A 169 20.68 1.05 -10.16
CA HIS A 169 21.15 -0.30 -9.86
C HIS A 169 20.01 -1.12 -9.29
N HIS A 170 19.83 -2.36 -9.78
CA HIS A 170 18.85 -3.29 -9.23
C HIS A 170 19.48 -4.01 -8.04
N ASP A 171 18.67 -4.26 -7.00
CA ASP A 171 19.10 -4.81 -5.70
C ASP A 171 20.31 -4.11 -5.04
N ASP A 172 20.53 -2.83 -5.37
CA ASP A 172 21.70 -2.05 -4.95
C ASP A 172 23.06 -2.65 -5.38
N ASP A 173 23.05 -3.47 -6.44
CA ASP A 173 24.24 -4.10 -7.02
C ASP A 173 24.60 -3.45 -8.37
N PRO A 174 25.75 -2.75 -8.45
CA PRO A 174 26.22 -2.13 -9.69
C PRO A 174 26.54 -3.11 -10.82
N GLU A 175 26.89 -4.33 -10.47
CA GLU A 175 27.30 -5.39 -11.40
C GLU A 175 26.13 -6.29 -11.81
N ASP A 176 24.93 -6.06 -11.27
CA ASP A 176 23.76 -6.87 -11.61
C ASP A 176 23.41 -6.76 -13.09
N ASP A 177 23.43 -7.91 -13.76
CA ASP A 177 23.18 -8.11 -15.18
C ASP A 177 21.83 -8.80 -15.46
N THR A 178 21.00 -9.02 -14.42
CA THR A 178 19.70 -9.72 -14.49
C THR A 178 18.83 -9.29 -15.68
N PHE A 179 18.90 -8.02 -16.07
CA PHE A 179 18.05 -7.46 -17.13
C PHE A 179 18.75 -7.25 -18.46
N ASP A 180 20.07 -7.46 -18.57
CA ASP A 180 20.87 -7.00 -19.70
C ASP A 180 20.52 -7.78 -20.99
N GLU A 181 20.10 -9.04 -20.88
CA GLU A 181 19.76 -9.90 -22.03
C GLU A 181 18.30 -9.81 -22.48
N TYR A 182 17.38 -9.28 -21.65
CA TYR A 182 15.97 -9.21 -22.04
C TYR A 182 15.72 -8.15 -23.12
N ASP A 183 15.11 -8.58 -24.22
CA ASP A 183 14.60 -7.65 -25.22
C ASP A 183 13.27 -6.99 -24.78
N ASP A 184 12.86 -5.93 -25.48
CA ASP A 184 11.64 -5.20 -25.13
C ASP A 184 10.38 -6.08 -25.21
N SER A 185 10.35 -7.10 -26.07
CA SER A 185 9.21 -8.03 -26.18
C SER A 185 9.14 -8.95 -24.95
N GLU A 186 10.27 -9.43 -24.45
CA GLU A 186 10.34 -10.23 -23.23
C GLU A 186 9.94 -9.39 -22.01
N LEU A 187 10.38 -8.13 -21.95
CA LEU A 187 9.93 -7.20 -20.91
C LEU A 187 8.43 -6.96 -20.97
N ASP A 188 7.88 -6.73 -22.17
CA ASP A 188 6.44 -6.57 -22.36
C ASP A 188 5.67 -7.83 -21.91
N ASN A 189 6.16 -9.03 -22.24
CA ASN A 189 5.59 -10.30 -21.77
C ASN A 189 5.53 -10.37 -20.24
N ILE A 190 6.65 -10.10 -19.55
CA ILE A 190 6.74 -10.11 -18.08
C ILE A 190 5.73 -9.12 -17.49
N ILE A 191 5.63 -7.91 -18.05
CA ILE A 191 4.76 -6.85 -17.52
C ILE A 191 3.27 -7.15 -17.77
N ALA A 192 2.92 -7.73 -18.92
CA ALA A 192 1.58 -8.24 -19.19
C ALA A 192 1.15 -9.25 -18.12
N TYR A 193 2.06 -10.13 -17.69
CA TYR A 193 1.81 -11.04 -16.58
C TYR A 193 1.66 -10.32 -15.24
N LEU A 194 2.59 -9.42 -14.89
CA LEU A 194 2.58 -8.71 -13.61
C LEU A 194 1.31 -7.88 -13.39
N THR A 195 0.80 -7.22 -14.42
CA THR A 195 -0.42 -6.41 -14.33
C THR A 195 -1.71 -7.22 -14.21
N ASN A 196 -1.64 -8.55 -14.41
CA ASN A 196 -2.74 -9.47 -14.11
C ASN A 196 -2.66 -10.09 -12.70
N LEU A 197 -1.57 -9.86 -11.95
CA LEU A 197 -1.46 -10.33 -10.57
C LEU A 197 -2.24 -9.41 -9.61
N PRO A 198 -2.85 -9.97 -8.54
CA PRO A 198 -3.53 -9.16 -7.55
C PRO A 198 -2.53 -8.31 -6.77
N ALA A 199 -2.90 -7.05 -6.52
CA ALA A 199 -2.07 -6.07 -5.81
C ALA A 199 -1.92 -6.35 -4.30
N HIS A 200 -2.72 -7.25 -3.77
CA HIS A 200 -2.72 -7.65 -2.38
C HIS A 200 -3.07 -9.13 -2.28
N ALA A 201 -2.73 -9.76 -1.15
CA ALA A 201 -3.22 -11.10 -0.87
C ALA A 201 -4.76 -11.08 -0.80
N PRO A 202 -5.44 -12.14 -1.26
CA PRO A 202 -6.87 -12.29 -0.97
C PRO A 202 -7.07 -12.33 0.55
N LEU A 203 -8.21 -11.81 1.02
CA LEU A 203 -8.63 -11.99 2.41
C LEU A 203 -8.72 -13.49 2.70
N THR A 204 -8.07 -13.95 3.77
CA THR A 204 -7.86 -15.38 4.03
C THR A 204 -9.06 -16.08 4.67
N ALA A 205 -10.12 -15.37 5.05
CA ALA A 205 -11.39 -15.95 5.46
C ALA A 205 -12.51 -14.90 5.41
N ALA A 206 -13.73 -15.32 5.12
CA ALA A 206 -14.93 -14.57 5.48
C ALA A 206 -15.09 -14.67 7.01
N GLU A 207 -14.74 -13.62 7.74
CA GLU A 207 -15.12 -13.54 9.15
C GLU A 207 -16.62 -13.25 9.24
N LYS A 208 -17.37 -14.11 9.94
CA LYS A 208 -18.76 -13.84 10.29
C LYS A 208 -18.78 -12.73 11.34
N PHE A 209 -19.46 -11.63 11.05
CA PHE A 209 -19.71 -10.55 11.99
C PHE A 209 -21.14 -10.66 12.53
N THR A 210 -21.36 -10.41 13.82
CA THR A 210 -22.67 -10.34 14.46
C THR A 210 -22.84 -8.94 15.07
N ILE A 211 -23.98 -8.30 14.86
CA ILE A 211 -24.25 -6.91 15.26
C ILE A 211 -25.57 -6.85 16.05
N ASP A 212 -25.57 -6.13 17.18
CA ASP A 212 -26.64 -6.22 18.19
C ASP A 212 -27.66 -5.06 18.21
N THR A 213 -27.45 -3.90 17.54
CA THR A 213 -28.43 -2.77 17.57
C THR A 213 -28.36 -1.80 16.37
N VAL A 214 -29.49 -1.19 15.99
CA VAL A 214 -29.64 -0.16 14.93
C VAL A 214 -30.42 1.05 15.46
N GLY A 215 -29.96 2.28 15.18
CA GLY A 215 -30.67 3.53 15.47
C GLY A 215 -30.99 4.31 14.20
N MET A 216 -32.24 4.75 14.03
CA MET A 216 -32.68 5.53 12.86
C MET A 216 -32.67 7.03 13.17
N ALA A 217 -31.88 7.81 12.44
CA ALA A 217 -32.04 9.26 12.34
C ALA A 217 -32.50 9.59 10.91
N GLY A 218 -33.75 10.04 10.76
CA GLY A 218 -34.36 10.29 9.46
C GLY A 218 -34.00 11.65 8.86
N MET A 219 -34.01 11.76 7.53
CA MET A 219 -34.45 12.93 6.76
C MET A 219 -34.81 12.53 5.31
N ALA A 220 -35.68 13.33 4.72
CA ALA A 220 -36.63 13.07 3.63
C ALA A 220 -36.07 13.10 2.20
N GLY A 221 -36.74 12.37 1.30
CA GLY A 221 -36.58 12.41 -0.16
C GLY A 221 -36.95 11.07 -0.80
N GLU A 222 -37.98 11.04 -1.64
CA GLU A 222 -38.45 9.83 -2.33
C GLU A 222 -37.36 9.29 -3.28
N GLU A 223 -37.05 7.99 -3.11
CA GLU A 223 -36.18 7.10 -3.91
C GLU A 223 -34.85 6.60 -3.30
N SER A 224 -34.47 6.97 -2.06
CA SER A 224 -33.54 6.14 -1.28
C SER A 224 -33.54 6.48 0.21
N MET A 225 -33.69 5.46 1.06
CA MET A 225 -33.46 5.63 2.50
C MET A 225 -31.97 5.77 2.79
N ALA A 226 -31.59 6.84 3.49
CA ALA A 226 -30.23 7.08 4.00
C ALA A 226 -30.28 7.23 5.54
N GLY A 227 -29.32 6.62 6.25
CA GLY A 227 -29.18 6.69 7.71
C GLY A 227 -27.72 6.71 8.18
N MET A 228 -27.50 7.00 9.47
CA MET A 228 -26.20 6.95 10.15
C MET A 228 -26.16 5.83 11.20
N VAL A 229 -25.01 5.17 11.38
CA VAL A 229 -24.79 4.10 12.37
C VAL A 229 -23.55 4.41 13.22
N SER A 230 -23.61 4.14 14.54
CA SER A 230 -22.51 4.27 15.50
C SER A 230 -22.37 2.97 16.31
N GLY A 231 -21.15 2.42 16.42
CA GLY A 231 -20.87 1.14 17.12
C GLY A 231 -19.79 1.24 18.21
N LYS A 232 -19.64 0.16 19.01
CA LYS A 232 -18.72 0.04 20.15
C LYS A 232 -17.42 -0.71 19.78
N GLU A 233 -16.32 -0.34 20.45
CA GLU A 233 -14.94 -0.85 20.28
C GLU A 233 -14.83 -2.38 20.36
N THR A 234 -14.12 -3.02 19.40
CA THR A 234 -13.85 -4.48 19.37
C THR A 234 -12.39 -4.78 18.97
N SER A 235 -11.81 -5.91 19.39
CA SER A 235 -10.40 -6.30 19.09
C SER A 235 -10.30 -7.35 17.96
N LEU A 236 -9.35 -7.18 17.03
CA LEU A 236 -9.01 -8.08 15.91
C LEU A 236 -7.58 -8.59 16.03
N LYS A 237 -7.23 -9.72 15.38
CA LYS A 237 -5.83 -10.17 15.31
C LYS A 237 -5.10 -9.63 14.09
N GLY A 238 -4.00 -8.91 14.31
CA GLY A 238 -3.08 -8.42 13.30
C GLY A 238 -2.26 -9.53 12.62
N MET A 239 -1.55 -9.19 11.53
CA MET A 239 -0.67 -10.12 10.81
C MET A 239 0.51 -10.66 11.65
N ASP A 240 0.82 -10.00 12.76
CA ASP A 240 1.81 -10.40 13.76
C ASP A 240 1.20 -11.17 14.95
N GLY A 241 -0.13 -11.33 14.96
CA GLY A 241 -0.87 -11.99 16.03
C GLY A 241 -1.27 -11.08 17.19
N SER A 242 -1.02 -9.77 17.11
CA SER A 242 -1.40 -8.80 18.13
C SER A 242 -2.90 -8.45 18.08
N ASP A 243 -3.49 -8.13 19.23
CA ASP A 243 -4.89 -7.69 19.31
C ASP A 243 -4.99 -6.18 19.00
N GLU A 244 -5.66 -5.82 17.91
CA GLU A 244 -5.85 -4.45 17.41
C GLU A 244 -7.30 -4.01 17.65
N LYS A 245 -7.52 -2.89 18.35
CA LYS A 245 -8.87 -2.36 18.62
C LYS A 245 -9.42 -1.56 17.45
N VAL A 246 -10.70 -1.73 17.13
CA VAL A 246 -11.37 -1.19 15.93
C VAL A 246 -12.74 -0.58 16.26
N PHE A 247 -13.05 0.52 15.57
CA PHE A 247 -14.33 1.25 15.59
C PHE A 247 -14.94 1.32 14.18
N ILE A 248 -16.27 1.40 14.06
CA ILE A 248 -17.01 1.24 12.78
C ILE A 248 -18.07 2.35 12.60
N THR A 249 -18.07 3.05 11.46
CA THR A 249 -19.11 4.04 11.06
C THR A 249 -19.31 4.11 9.52
N GLY A 250 -20.55 4.26 9.00
CA GLY A 250 -20.82 4.41 7.55
C GLY A 250 -22.25 4.84 7.16
N ARG A 251 -22.48 5.18 5.87
CA ARG A 251 -23.81 5.47 5.26
C ARG A 251 -24.28 4.26 4.42
N PHE A 252 -25.59 4.03 4.30
CA PHE A 252 -26.15 3.01 3.40
C PHE A 252 -27.23 3.59 2.46
N ARG A 253 -27.46 2.92 1.32
CA ARG A 253 -28.62 3.10 0.45
C ARG A 253 -29.30 1.75 0.19
N VAL A 254 -30.62 1.75 -0.03
CA VAL A 254 -31.39 0.57 -0.44
C VAL A 254 -31.80 0.72 -1.91
N THR A 255 -31.54 -0.28 -2.76
CA THR A 255 -31.94 -0.25 -4.18
C THR A 255 -33.44 -0.55 -4.33
N PRO A 256 -34.08 -0.21 -5.46
CA PRO A 256 -35.49 -0.56 -5.72
C PRO A 256 -35.76 -2.08 -5.71
N MET A 257 -34.72 -2.90 -5.83
CA MET A 257 -34.77 -4.36 -5.77
C MET A 257 -34.53 -4.91 -4.35
N GLY A 258 -34.39 -4.04 -3.34
CA GLY A 258 -34.22 -4.44 -1.92
C GLY A 258 -32.77 -4.69 -1.50
N GLU A 259 -31.78 -4.38 -2.33
CA GLU A 259 -30.38 -4.59 -1.99
C GLU A 259 -29.83 -3.44 -1.14
N ILE A 260 -29.07 -3.74 -0.10
CA ILE A 260 -28.48 -2.72 0.76
C ILE A 260 -27.02 -2.51 0.37
N VAL A 261 -26.72 -1.30 -0.09
CA VAL A 261 -25.40 -0.89 -0.58
C VAL A 261 -24.81 0.11 0.42
N LEU A 262 -23.69 -0.25 1.04
CA LEU A 262 -22.97 0.63 1.95
C LEU A 262 -21.97 1.52 1.21
N ILE A 263 -22.00 2.80 1.56
CA ILE A 263 -21.16 3.85 0.99
C ILE A 263 -20.26 4.37 2.13
N PRO A 264 -18.95 4.07 2.10
CA PRO A 264 -18.03 4.46 3.16
C PRO A 264 -17.81 5.98 3.17
N VAL A 265 -17.63 6.55 4.37
CA VAL A 265 -17.36 7.99 4.56
C VAL A 265 -15.86 8.27 4.80
N HIS A 266 -15.04 7.27 5.18
CA HIS A 266 -13.61 7.42 5.46
C HIS A 266 -12.73 6.22 5.05
N GLN A 267 -11.40 6.46 5.07
CA GLN A 267 -10.27 5.70 4.49
C GLN A 267 -9.98 4.33 5.12
N ASP A 268 -10.63 3.98 6.23
CA ASP A 268 -10.54 2.67 6.85
C ASP A 268 -11.75 1.83 6.40
N MET A 269 -11.55 0.80 5.56
CA MET A 269 -12.57 -0.24 5.38
C MET A 269 -12.61 -1.17 6.60
N ARG A 270 -13.11 -0.61 7.69
CA ARG A 270 -13.55 -1.32 8.88
C ARG A 270 -14.78 -0.55 9.37
N SER A 271 -16.04 -0.92 9.14
CA SER A 271 -16.66 -2.13 8.61
C SER A 271 -18.14 -1.81 8.25
N ILE A 272 -18.92 -2.84 7.96
CA ILE A 272 -20.39 -2.82 7.93
C ILE A 272 -20.94 -3.27 9.28
N ALA A 273 -21.85 -2.49 9.87
CA ALA A 273 -22.68 -2.91 10.98
C ALA A 273 -24.13 -2.41 10.80
N GLY A 274 -25.10 -3.33 10.88
CA GLY A 274 -26.54 -3.07 10.78
C GLY A 274 -27.34 -4.01 9.87
N LEU A 275 -26.73 -5.08 9.34
CA LEU A 275 -27.38 -6.01 8.40
C LEU A 275 -27.22 -7.46 8.85
N SER A 276 -28.31 -8.21 8.86
CA SER A 276 -28.33 -9.66 9.06
C SER A 276 -28.62 -10.36 7.73
N GLY A 277 -27.77 -11.31 7.34
CA GLY A 277 -27.90 -12.12 6.13
C GLY A 277 -26.56 -12.73 5.72
N ASP A 278 -26.58 -13.72 4.83
CA ASP A 278 -25.34 -14.19 4.20
C ASP A 278 -24.80 -13.08 3.30
N PHE A 279 -23.49 -12.85 3.29
CA PHE A 279 -22.88 -11.86 2.40
C PHE A 279 -21.49 -12.31 1.91
N LYS A 280 -21.10 -11.76 0.76
CA LYS A 280 -19.81 -11.94 0.12
C LYS A 280 -19.10 -10.60 -0.01
N ILE A 281 -17.90 -10.52 0.52
CA ILE A 281 -17.00 -9.40 0.24
C ILE A 281 -16.42 -9.59 -1.17
N THR A 282 -16.60 -8.59 -2.02
CA THR A 282 -16.13 -8.58 -3.41
C THR A 282 -15.15 -7.43 -3.64
N PRO A 283 -14.38 -7.43 -4.75
CA PRO A 283 -13.48 -6.33 -5.10
C PRO A 283 -14.17 -4.97 -5.32
N THR A 284 -15.50 -4.90 -5.32
CA THR A 284 -16.28 -3.68 -5.56
C THR A 284 -17.20 -3.29 -4.39
N GLY A 285 -17.15 -4.02 -3.27
CA GLY A 285 -18.01 -3.80 -2.10
C GLY A 285 -18.54 -5.10 -1.47
N ILE A 286 -19.49 -4.98 -0.55
CA ILE A 286 -20.11 -6.13 0.13
C ILE A 286 -21.47 -6.44 -0.51
N LEU A 287 -21.63 -7.70 -0.95
CA LEU A 287 -22.81 -8.22 -1.64
C LEU A 287 -23.59 -9.13 -0.69
N PHE A 288 -24.85 -8.82 -0.38
CA PHE A 288 -25.71 -9.72 0.38
C PHE A 288 -26.23 -10.86 -0.51
N ILE A 289 -26.19 -12.09 -0.02
CA ILE A 289 -26.74 -13.30 -0.64
C ILE A 289 -28.06 -13.59 0.09
N GLN A 290 -29.19 -13.45 -0.60
CA GLN A 290 -30.44 -14.00 -0.09
C GLN A 290 -30.42 -15.53 -0.20
N ASN A 291 -30.85 -16.21 0.86
CA ASN A 291 -31.60 -17.46 0.71
C ASN A 291 -33.08 -17.12 0.57
#